data_AF-E1V333-F1
#
_entry.id   AF-E1V333-F1
#
_cell.length_a   1.000
_cell.length_b   1.000
_cell.length_c   1.000
_cell.angle_alpha   90.00
_cell.angle_beta   90.00
_cell.angle_gamma   90.00
#
_symmetry.space_group_name_H-M   'P 1'
#
loop_
_entity.id
_entity.type
_entity.pdbx_description
1 polymer ?
#
loop_
_entity_poly.entity_id
_entity_poly.type
_entity_poly.pdbx_seq_one_letter_code
_entity_poly.pdbx_strand_id
1 'polypeptide(L)'
;MQNTMHRAVTSALVVAVGLVSFQTADACTRILWNDNELATVVGRTMDWPESTEPALTVMPRGIERNGGMTGSVVTVKENPAKWTSEYASMVTTVYGIGSVDGFNEKGLAGHLLYLNDTDFGTRDASKPGVQAGLWLQFVLDNAATVDEALELLDTVQVVMTEANGHKSNVHLAIEDGSGDSAIIEYIDGAPVVHHNPEHQVMTNDPTYDKQLELLAQQDFSNPSSDTPLPGNVKATDRFQRAAYYLAMLPEPKNEREAIAGILAIARNVSVPFGAPYKDFGVYNTEYRTAMNLNDRRYYFELTTSPNVIWTDLTEFDLTDGAPVMTLDPDNVDLAGNVTASFKEADEAPF
;
A
#
# COMPACT_ATOMS: atom_id res chain seq x y z
N MET A 1 -14.82 -10.74 80.93
CA MET A 1 -13.53 -10.40 80.30
C MET A 1 -13.48 -11.06 78.94
N GLN A 2 -12.97 -10.31 77.95
CA GLN A 2 -12.64 -10.70 76.57
C GLN A 2 -13.75 -10.66 75.52
N ASN A 3 -13.63 -9.58 74.74
CA ASN A 3 -14.17 -9.28 73.42
C ASN A 3 -14.02 -10.42 72.40
N THR A 4 -15.05 -10.61 71.58
CA THR A 4 -14.88 -11.07 70.20
C THR A 4 -15.74 -10.19 69.27
N MET A 5 -15.06 -9.32 68.53
CA MET A 5 -15.63 -8.52 67.45
C MET A 5 -15.94 -9.43 66.26
N HIS A 6 -17.20 -9.49 65.81
CA HIS A 6 -17.54 -9.94 64.47
C HIS A 6 -17.24 -8.82 63.48
N ARG A 7 -16.16 -8.97 62.68
CA ARG A 7 -15.94 -8.17 61.48
C ARG A 7 -16.56 -8.90 60.30
N ALA A 8 -17.59 -8.28 59.71
CA ALA A 8 -18.10 -8.61 58.40
C ALA A 8 -17.01 -8.36 57.35
N VAL A 9 -16.70 -9.37 56.53
CA VAL A 9 -15.84 -9.23 55.36
C VAL A 9 -16.74 -9.00 54.16
N THR A 10 -16.85 -7.74 53.74
CA THR A 10 -17.47 -7.36 52.47
C THR A 10 -16.43 -7.56 51.37
N SER A 11 -16.54 -8.64 50.60
CA SER A 11 -15.70 -8.85 49.42
C SER A 11 -16.14 -7.89 48.31
N ALA A 12 -15.35 -6.85 48.06
CA ALA A 12 -15.52 -6.00 46.89
C ALA A 12 -14.99 -6.74 45.66
N LEU A 13 -15.89 -7.13 44.76
CA LEU A 13 -15.55 -7.68 43.45
C LEU A 13 -15.09 -6.51 42.56
N VAL A 14 -13.77 -6.34 42.41
CA VAL A 14 -13.21 -5.44 41.41
C VAL A 14 -13.32 -6.13 40.06
N VAL A 15 -14.29 -5.73 39.25
CA VAL A 15 -14.32 -6.08 37.82
C VAL A 15 -13.22 -5.25 37.17
N ALA A 16 -12.06 -5.87 36.94
CA ALA A 16 -11.05 -5.31 36.07
C ALA A 16 -11.62 -5.28 34.64
N VAL A 17 -12.03 -4.10 34.18
CA VAL A 17 -12.28 -3.86 32.76
C VAL A 17 -10.92 -3.99 32.08
N GLY A 18 -10.68 -5.14 31.44
CA GLY A 18 -9.50 -5.33 30.63
C GLY A 18 -9.48 -4.27 29.53
N LEU A 19 -8.42 -3.47 29.50
CA LEU A 19 -8.06 -2.69 28.32
C LEU A 19 -7.85 -3.70 27.20
N VAL A 20 -8.76 -3.72 26.23
CA VAL A 20 -8.55 -4.44 24.98
C VAL A 20 -7.51 -3.63 24.23
N SER A 21 -6.26 -4.11 24.23
CA SER A 21 -5.22 -3.58 23.35
C SER A 21 -5.65 -3.88 21.92
N PHE A 22 -5.94 -2.84 21.14
CA PHE A 22 -6.09 -2.97 19.70
C PHE A 22 -4.73 -3.44 19.15
N GLN A 23 -4.71 -4.62 18.54
CA GLN A 23 -3.49 -5.21 17.99
C GLN A 23 -3.18 -4.65 16.61
N THR A 24 -1.90 -4.49 16.35
CA THR A 24 -1.23 -3.86 15.21
C THR A 24 -1.56 -4.58 13.90
N ALA A 25 -1.50 -3.88 12.75
CA ALA A 25 -1.60 -4.49 11.42
C ALA A 25 -0.20 -4.64 10.84
N ASP A 26 0.31 -5.88 10.76
CA ASP A 26 1.75 -6.15 10.65
C ASP A 26 2.19 -6.68 9.27
N ALA A 27 1.39 -6.43 8.22
CA ALA A 27 1.51 -7.16 6.96
C ALA A 27 1.13 -6.32 5.72
N CYS A 28 2.14 -5.78 5.04
CA CYS A 28 2.19 -5.45 3.60
C CYS A 28 3.66 -5.42 3.17
N THR A 29 3.99 -5.75 1.91
CA THR A 29 5.34 -5.62 1.33
C THR A 29 5.27 -4.96 -0.03
N ARG A 30 6.18 -4.01 -0.32
CA ARG A 30 6.45 -3.50 -1.68
C ARG A 30 7.86 -3.93 -2.10
N ILE A 31 8.00 -4.36 -3.36
CA ILE A 31 9.23 -4.87 -3.98
C ILE A 31 9.41 -4.18 -5.33
N LEU A 32 10.40 -3.29 -5.44
CA LEU A 32 10.78 -2.62 -6.69
C LEU A 32 12.02 -3.29 -7.27
N TRP A 33 11.94 -3.61 -8.55
CA TRP A 33 13.04 -4.08 -9.36
C TRP A 33 13.27 -3.05 -10.49
N ASN A 34 14.24 -2.17 -10.27
CA ASN A 34 14.56 -1.00 -11.10
C ASN A 34 15.99 -1.02 -11.65
N ASP A 35 16.77 -2.05 -11.31
CA ASP A 35 18.14 -2.28 -11.78
C ASP A 35 18.23 -3.45 -12.77
N ASN A 36 17.09 -4.02 -13.19
CA ASN A 36 17.04 -4.86 -14.38
C ASN A 36 17.06 -3.96 -15.63
N GLU A 37 17.89 -4.29 -16.61
CA GLU A 37 18.07 -3.54 -17.86
C GLU A 37 16.82 -3.55 -18.76
N LEU A 38 15.75 -4.23 -18.36
CA LEU A 38 14.51 -4.37 -19.12
C LEU A 38 13.48 -3.26 -18.83
N ALA A 39 13.07 -3.10 -17.57
CA ALA A 39 12.02 -2.15 -17.16
C ALA A 39 12.01 -1.92 -15.64
N THR A 40 11.44 -0.80 -15.20
CA THR A 40 11.03 -0.62 -13.81
C THR A 40 9.80 -1.48 -13.55
N VAL A 41 9.98 -2.54 -12.76
CA VAL A 41 8.90 -3.47 -12.38
C VAL A 41 8.74 -3.45 -10.87
N VAL A 42 7.51 -3.29 -10.40
CA VAL A 42 7.19 -3.27 -8.97
C VAL A 42 6.14 -4.31 -8.64
N GLY A 43 6.14 -4.84 -7.43
CA GLY A 43 5.02 -5.62 -6.92
C GLY A 43 4.76 -5.37 -5.44
N ARG A 44 3.55 -5.72 -5.02
CA ARG A 44 3.09 -5.52 -3.65
C ARG A 44 2.26 -6.70 -3.13
N THR A 45 2.31 -6.94 -1.83
CA THR A 45 1.33 -7.74 -1.07
C THR A 45 0.40 -6.82 -0.27
N MET A 46 -0.91 -7.04 -0.38
CA MET A 46 -1.91 -6.41 0.50
C MET A 46 -2.34 -7.44 1.55
N ASP A 47 -2.05 -7.16 2.81
CA ASP A 47 -2.45 -8.03 3.91
C ASP A 47 -3.34 -7.24 4.90
N TRP A 48 -4.57 -7.71 5.10
CA TRP A 48 -5.63 -6.94 5.75
C TRP A 48 -6.60 -7.83 6.56
N PRO A 49 -7.16 -7.38 7.71
CA PRO A 49 -7.97 -8.22 8.60
C PRO A 49 -9.26 -8.75 7.98
N GLU A 50 -9.81 -7.98 7.06
CA GLU A 50 -11.07 -8.20 6.37
C GLU A 50 -10.85 -7.98 4.88
N SER A 51 -11.88 -8.22 4.05
CA SER A 51 -11.74 -7.86 2.64
C SER A 51 -11.66 -6.35 2.50
N THR A 52 -10.75 -5.88 1.64
CA THR A 52 -10.64 -4.47 1.27
C THR A 52 -11.66 -4.07 0.20
N GLU A 53 -12.50 -5.01 -0.26
CA GLU A 53 -13.39 -4.84 -1.41
C GLU A 53 -12.63 -4.28 -2.63
N PRO A 54 -11.52 -4.93 -3.05
CA PRO A 54 -10.64 -4.36 -4.05
C PRO A 54 -11.36 -4.26 -5.40
N ALA A 55 -11.38 -3.07 -5.99
CA ALA A 55 -11.78 -2.90 -7.39
C ALA A 55 -10.60 -2.35 -8.19
N LEU A 56 -10.36 -2.92 -9.37
CA LEU A 56 -9.41 -2.35 -10.33
C LEU A 56 -10.12 -1.25 -11.09
N THR A 57 -9.55 -0.04 -11.09
CA THR A 57 -10.21 1.13 -11.68
C THR A 57 -9.25 1.90 -12.56
N VAL A 58 -9.70 2.20 -13.78
CA VAL A 58 -9.05 3.13 -14.70
C VAL A 58 -9.80 4.46 -14.63
N MET A 59 -9.07 5.51 -14.28
CA MET A 59 -9.58 6.86 -14.10
C MET A 59 -8.95 7.77 -15.18
N PRO A 60 -9.74 8.35 -16.10
CA PRO A 60 -9.20 9.26 -17.11
C PRO A 60 -8.75 10.60 -16.52
N ARG A 61 -8.15 11.45 -17.37
CA ARG A 61 -7.85 12.84 -17.02
C ARG A 61 -9.13 13.65 -16.80
N GLY A 62 -9.00 14.83 -16.20
CA GLY A 62 -10.10 15.79 -16.10
C GLY A 62 -11.08 15.56 -14.95
N ILE A 63 -10.83 14.59 -14.06
CA ILE A 63 -11.72 14.29 -12.93
C ILE A 63 -11.53 15.36 -11.85
N GLU A 64 -12.61 16.07 -11.50
CA GLU A 64 -12.63 16.96 -10.34
C GLU A 64 -12.67 16.15 -9.04
N ARG A 65 -11.78 16.50 -8.09
CA ARG A 65 -11.59 15.78 -6.84
C ARG A 65 -11.72 16.71 -5.64
N ASN A 66 -12.13 16.14 -4.51
CA ASN A 66 -12.20 16.84 -3.23
C ASN A 66 -11.49 16.05 -2.13
N GLY A 67 -10.26 16.49 -1.80
CA GLY A 67 -9.42 15.86 -0.78
C GLY A 67 -10.00 15.91 0.64
N GLY A 68 -11.09 16.64 0.86
CA GLY A 68 -11.78 16.68 2.16
C GLY A 68 -12.82 15.58 2.39
N MET A 69 -13.11 14.75 1.38
CA MET A 69 -14.14 13.71 1.47
C MET A 69 -13.52 12.32 1.61
N THR A 70 -14.01 11.55 2.58
CA THR A 70 -13.79 10.10 2.67
C THR A 70 -15.14 9.43 2.45
N GLY A 71 -15.40 8.98 1.23
CA GLY A 71 -16.75 8.61 0.81
C GLY A 71 -17.73 9.78 1.05
N SER A 72 -18.81 9.52 1.79
CA SER A 72 -19.81 10.54 2.14
C SER A 72 -19.44 11.40 3.37
N VAL A 73 -18.31 11.13 4.02
CA VAL A 73 -17.90 11.80 5.27
C VAL A 73 -16.97 12.97 4.96
N VAL A 74 -17.22 14.12 5.61
CA VAL A 74 -16.32 15.29 5.56
C VAL A 74 -15.20 15.12 6.59
N THR A 75 -14.02 14.76 6.11
CA THR A 75 -12.79 14.56 6.91
C THR A 75 -12.02 15.87 7.07
N VAL A 76 -11.80 16.61 5.98
CA VAL A 76 -11.13 17.92 6.02
C VAL A 76 -12.18 19.01 5.84
N LYS A 77 -12.55 19.66 6.95
CA LYS A 77 -13.55 20.74 6.94
C LYS A 77 -12.97 22.08 6.50
N GLU A 78 -11.76 22.39 6.96
CA GLU A 78 -11.10 23.67 6.74
C GLU A 78 -10.04 23.53 5.66
N ASN A 79 -10.15 24.34 4.60
CA ASN A 79 -9.21 24.38 3.48
C ASN A 79 -8.91 22.97 2.89
N PRO A 80 -9.91 22.22 2.41
CA PRO A 80 -9.64 20.97 1.69
C PRO A 80 -8.99 21.26 0.34
N ALA A 81 -8.00 20.46 -0.04
CA ALA A 81 -7.45 20.49 -1.38
C ALA A 81 -8.53 20.07 -2.40
N LYS A 82 -8.59 20.78 -3.52
CA LYS A 82 -9.43 20.46 -4.67
C LYS A 82 -8.56 20.53 -5.91
N TRP A 83 -8.66 19.54 -6.79
CA TRP A 83 -7.87 19.48 -8.00
C TRP A 83 -8.67 18.82 -9.13
N THR A 84 -8.12 18.91 -10.33
CA THR A 84 -8.60 18.21 -11.52
C THR A 84 -7.47 17.31 -11.98
N SER A 85 -7.72 16.02 -12.22
CA SER A 85 -6.65 15.09 -12.60
C SER A 85 -5.98 15.52 -13.91
N GLU A 86 -4.66 15.72 -13.86
CA GLU A 86 -3.84 16.00 -15.05
C GLU A 86 -3.47 14.71 -15.78
N TYR A 87 -3.26 13.64 -15.01
CA TYR A 87 -2.91 12.32 -15.53
C TYR A 87 -4.00 11.29 -15.27
N ALA A 88 -4.21 10.42 -16.25
CA ALA A 88 -5.02 9.23 -16.07
C ALA A 88 -4.25 8.17 -15.27
N SER A 89 -4.97 7.31 -14.55
CA SER A 89 -4.36 6.27 -13.71
C SER A 89 -5.11 4.95 -13.72
N MET A 90 -4.38 3.88 -13.42
CA MET A 90 -4.94 2.58 -13.06
C MET A 90 -4.59 2.27 -11.60
N VAL A 91 -5.62 2.00 -10.80
CA VAL A 91 -5.48 1.82 -9.35
C VAL A 91 -6.23 0.59 -8.85
N THR A 92 -5.80 0.07 -7.70
CA THR A 92 -6.65 -0.76 -6.85
C THR A 92 -7.22 0.10 -5.74
N THR A 93 -8.54 0.10 -5.64
CA THR A 93 -9.26 0.85 -4.60
C THR A 93 -9.38 0.06 -3.30
N VAL A 94 -9.65 0.77 -2.21
CA VAL A 94 -10.01 0.19 -0.90
C VAL A 94 -11.38 0.71 -0.47
N TYR A 95 -12.30 -0.19 -0.17
CA TYR A 95 -13.70 0.07 0.24
C TYR A 95 -14.46 1.07 -0.65
N GLY A 96 -14.02 1.26 -1.90
CA GLY A 96 -14.56 2.28 -2.80
C GLY A 96 -14.37 3.74 -2.33
N ILE A 97 -13.42 4.03 -1.43
CA ILE A 97 -13.23 5.38 -0.82
C ILE A 97 -11.83 5.96 -0.99
N GLY A 98 -10.90 5.20 -1.56
CA GLY A 98 -9.54 5.65 -1.81
C GLY A 98 -8.74 4.69 -2.68
N SER A 99 -7.56 5.14 -3.10
CA SER A 99 -6.61 4.34 -3.90
C SER A 99 -5.42 3.95 -3.03
N VAL A 100 -5.09 2.66 -2.99
CA VAL A 100 -3.98 2.13 -2.16
C VAL A 100 -2.83 1.55 -2.96
N ASP A 101 -3.04 1.35 -4.26
CA ASP A 101 -2.06 0.81 -5.20
C ASP A 101 -2.34 1.38 -6.58
N GLY A 102 -1.32 1.65 -7.38
CA GLY A 102 -1.55 2.05 -8.77
C GLY A 102 -0.37 2.71 -9.45
N PHE A 103 -0.57 3.00 -10.73
CA PHE A 103 0.30 3.88 -11.50
C PHE A 103 -0.50 4.81 -12.41
N ASN A 104 0.11 5.91 -12.81
CA ASN A 104 -0.46 6.80 -13.81
C ASN A 104 0.14 6.56 -15.21
N GLU A 105 -0.48 7.17 -16.20
CA GLU A 105 -0.04 7.08 -17.60
C GLU A 105 1.35 7.67 -17.87
N LYS A 106 1.98 8.33 -16.89
CA LYS A 106 3.39 8.79 -16.93
C LYS A 106 4.37 7.80 -16.32
N GLY A 107 3.86 6.75 -15.68
CA GLY A 107 4.66 5.66 -15.13
C GLY A 107 5.13 5.94 -13.72
N LEU A 108 4.58 6.97 -13.08
CA LEU A 108 4.67 7.16 -11.64
C LEU A 108 3.71 6.16 -10.99
N ALA A 109 4.22 5.38 -10.06
CA ALA A 109 3.48 4.43 -9.27
C ALA A 109 3.57 4.78 -7.80
N GLY A 110 2.62 4.26 -7.02
CA GLY A 110 2.70 4.37 -5.57
C GLY A 110 1.82 3.38 -4.83
N HIS A 111 2.18 3.21 -3.56
CA HIS A 111 1.69 2.14 -2.71
C HIS A 111 1.52 2.65 -1.28
N LEU A 112 0.29 2.58 -0.76
CA LEU A 112 0.01 2.85 0.65
C LEU A 112 0.14 1.57 1.45
N LEU A 113 1.08 1.54 2.38
CA LEU A 113 1.28 0.44 3.31
C LEU A 113 0.99 0.92 4.72
N TYR A 114 0.46 0.06 5.58
CA TYR A 114 0.22 0.40 6.98
C TYR A 114 1.54 0.73 7.69
N LEU A 115 1.54 1.58 8.70
CA LEU A 115 2.69 1.83 9.58
C LEU A 115 2.18 2.25 10.96
N ASN A 116 2.51 1.52 12.02
CA ASN A 116 1.95 1.80 13.34
C ASN A 116 2.38 3.17 13.90
N ASP A 117 3.60 3.58 13.57
CA ASP A 117 4.22 4.83 14.04
C ASP A 117 3.72 6.08 13.27
N THR A 118 2.79 5.94 12.32
CA THR A 118 2.27 7.08 11.54
C THR A 118 1.57 8.11 12.42
N ASP A 119 2.06 9.36 12.35
CA ASP A 119 1.44 10.56 12.90
C ASP A 119 1.55 11.72 11.89
N PHE A 120 0.47 12.02 11.17
CA PHE A 120 0.37 13.16 10.25
C PHE A 120 0.38 14.54 10.93
N GLY A 121 0.39 14.58 12.26
CA GLY A 121 0.41 15.79 13.05
C GLY A 121 -0.95 16.47 13.15
N THR A 122 -0.98 17.60 13.87
CA THR A 122 -2.19 18.40 14.01
C THR A 122 -2.52 19.14 12.71
N ARG A 123 -3.80 19.22 12.35
CA ARG A 123 -4.28 19.97 11.18
C ARG A 123 -3.84 21.44 11.23
N ASP A 124 -3.11 21.89 10.21
CA ASP A 124 -2.74 23.29 9.96
C ASP A 124 -3.52 23.86 8.76
N ALA A 125 -4.60 24.58 9.03
CA ALA A 125 -5.49 25.14 8.02
C ALA A 125 -4.81 26.10 7.02
N SER A 126 -3.56 26.55 7.26
CA SER A 126 -2.80 27.36 6.30
C SER A 126 -2.41 26.57 5.03
N LYS A 127 -2.25 25.25 5.14
CA LYS A 127 -2.04 24.34 4.00
C LYS A 127 -3.34 23.66 3.58
N PRO A 128 -3.61 23.46 2.28
CA PRO A 128 -4.70 22.61 1.83
C PRO A 128 -4.56 21.18 2.36
N GLY A 129 -5.66 20.58 2.84
CA GLY A 129 -5.64 19.22 3.39
C GLY A 129 -6.13 18.17 2.38
N VAL A 130 -5.41 17.04 2.30
CA VAL A 130 -5.81 15.83 1.57
C VAL A 130 -5.98 14.71 2.58
N GLN A 131 -7.15 14.08 2.63
CA GLN A 131 -7.37 12.93 3.49
C GLN A 131 -6.53 11.72 3.01
N ALA A 132 -6.01 10.93 3.95
CA ALA A 132 -4.99 9.91 3.70
C ALA A 132 -5.37 8.83 2.66
N GLY A 133 -6.65 8.48 2.50
CA GLY A 133 -7.13 7.57 1.46
C GLY A 133 -7.08 8.13 0.03
N LEU A 134 -6.98 9.46 -0.12
CA LEU A 134 -6.73 10.12 -1.41
C LEU A 134 -5.28 10.57 -1.57
N TRP A 135 -4.39 10.24 -0.63
CA TRP A 135 -3.01 10.69 -0.67
C TRP A 135 -2.28 10.17 -1.93
N LEU A 136 -2.38 8.87 -2.21
CA LEU A 136 -1.82 8.30 -3.42
C LEU A 136 -2.50 8.87 -4.68
N GLN A 137 -3.83 8.98 -4.68
CA GLN A 137 -4.55 9.48 -5.85
C GLN A 137 -4.17 10.92 -6.19
N PHE A 138 -3.97 11.77 -5.18
CA PHE A 138 -3.49 13.14 -5.36
C PHE A 138 -2.12 13.16 -6.05
N VAL A 139 -1.21 12.26 -5.70
CA VAL A 139 0.09 12.14 -6.36
C VAL A 139 -0.08 11.65 -7.81
N LEU A 140 -0.80 10.54 -8.01
CA LEU A 140 -0.99 9.96 -9.34
C LEU A 140 -1.69 10.90 -10.33
N ASP A 141 -2.63 11.72 -9.84
CA ASP A 141 -3.39 12.68 -10.63
C ASP A 141 -2.54 13.89 -11.09
N ASN A 142 -1.45 14.23 -10.39
CA ASN A 142 -0.81 15.55 -10.54
C ASN A 142 0.73 15.53 -10.74
N ALA A 143 1.39 14.37 -10.67
CA ALA A 143 2.84 14.27 -10.86
C ALA A 143 3.22 13.19 -11.88
N ALA A 144 4.28 13.43 -12.68
CA ALA A 144 4.80 12.47 -13.65
C ALA A 144 6.01 11.67 -13.15
N THR A 145 6.74 12.21 -12.18
CA THR A 145 7.98 11.65 -11.62
C THR A 145 7.97 11.68 -10.10
N VAL A 146 8.92 10.95 -9.48
CA VAL A 146 9.12 10.97 -8.02
C VAL A 146 9.46 12.38 -7.53
N ASP A 147 10.35 13.09 -8.23
CA ASP A 147 10.71 14.48 -7.90
C ASP A 147 9.48 15.41 -7.87
N GLU A 148 8.66 15.37 -8.94
CA GLU A 148 7.44 16.18 -9.03
C GLU A 148 6.45 15.83 -7.91
N ALA A 149 6.34 14.54 -7.55
CA ALA A 149 5.48 14.09 -6.47
C ALA A 149 5.93 14.63 -5.11
N LEU A 150 7.24 14.65 -4.83
CA LEU A 150 7.78 15.19 -3.58
C LEU A 150 7.54 16.71 -3.48
N GLU A 151 7.79 17.45 -4.56
CA GLU A 151 7.50 18.90 -4.62
C GLU A 151 6.01 19.19 -4.42
N LEU A 152 5.14 18.37 -5.03
CA LEU A 152 3.69 18.48 -4.89
C LEU A 152 3.24 18.24 -3.44
N LEU A 153 3.79 17.21 -2.78
CA LEU A 153 3.43 16.85 -1.42
C LEU A 153 3.78 17.93 -0.39
N ASP A 154 4.80 18.75 -0.65
CA ASP A 154 5.14 19.90 0.20
C ASP A 154 4.03 20.98 0.24
N THR A 155 3.18 21.03 -0.79
CA THR A 155 2.12 22.03 -0.94
C THR A 155 0.85 21.71 -0.16
N VAL A 156 0.69 20.46 0.30
CA VAL A 156 -0.51 19.99 1.03
C VAL A 156 -0.14 19.45 2.40
N GLN A 157 -1.15 19.18 3.22
CA GLN A 157 -1.03 18.37 4.43
C GLN A 157 -1.88 17.11 4.27
N VAL A 158 -1.27 15.94 4.49
CA VAL A 158 -2.02 14.69 4.59
C VAL A 158 -2.77 14.68 5.93
N VAL A 159 -4.05 14.31 5.92
CA VAL A 159 -4.92 14.32 7.10
C VAL A 159 -5.44 12.91 7.37
N MET A 160 -5.28 12.45 8.61
CA MET A 160 -5.79 11.16 9.04
C MET A 160 -7.28 11.00 8.74
N THR A 161 -7.65 9.83 8.19
CA THR A 161 -9.04 9.41 8.06
C THR A 161 -9.23 8.03 8.69
N GLU A 162 -10.48 7.57 8.75
CA GLU A 162 -10.86 6.28 9.29
C GLU A 162 -11.93 5.64 8.40
N ALA A 163 -11.81 4.33 8.18
CA ALA A 163 -12.80 3.51 7.49
C ALA A 163 -12.94 2.17 8.20
N ASN A 164 -14.16 1.67 8.37
CA ASN A 164 -14.45 0.42 9.08
C ASN A 164 -13.79 0.29 10.47
N GLY A 165 -13.59 1.40 11.18
CA GLY A 165 -12.92 1.40 12.49
C GLY A 165 -11.39 1.32 12.43
N HIS A 166 -10.81 1.35 11.22
CA HIS A 166 -9.37 1.36 10.98
C HIS A 166 -8.92 2.77 10.58
N LYS A 167 -8.00 3.34 11.37
CA LYS A 167 -7.31 4.58 11.00
C LYS A 167 -6.37 4.31 9.83
N SER A 168 -6.25 5.29 8.94
CA SER A 168 -5.29 5.29 7.83
C SER A 168 -3.86 5.58 8.31
N ASN A 169 -3.36 4.80 9.27
CA ASN A 169 -1.97 4.83 9.69
C ASN A 169 -1.13 4.21 8.58
N VAL A 170 -0.78 5.01 7.57
CA VAL A 170 -0.07 4.54 6.38
C VAL A 170 1.17 5.38 6.12
N HIS A 171 2.14 4.78 5.43
CA HIS A 171 3.21 5.47 4.72
C HIS A 171 3.08 5.22 3.21
N LEU A 172 3.74 6.05 2.42
CA LEU A 172 3.65 6.02 0.97
C LEU A 172 5.03 5.66 0.38
N ALA A 173 5.09 4.58 -0.40
CA ALA A 173 6.18 4.36 -1.35
C ALA A 173 5.75 4.86 -2.73
N ILE A 174 6.66 5.54 -3.43
CA ILE A 174 6.51 5.93 -4.83
C ILE A 174 7.77 5.56 -5.63
N GLU A 175 7.57 5.34 -6.92
CA GLU A 175 8.63 5.14 -7.90
C GLU A 175 8.15 5.52 -9.29
N ASP A 176 9.07 5.75 -10.22
CA ASP A 176 8.69 6.06 -11.60
C ASP A 176 9.43 5.20 -12.65
N GLY A 177 9.00 5.33 -13.91
CA GLY A 177 9.54 4.58 -15.04
C GLY A 177 11.03 4.82 -15.34
N SER A 178 11.68 5.79 -14.68
CA SER A 178 13.14 5.96 -14.74
C SER A 178 13.90 5.08 -13.74
N GLY A 179 13.18 4.52 -12.75
CA GLY A 179 13.73 3.71 -11.67
C GLY A 179 13.99 4.50 -10.38
N ASP A 180 13.64 5.79 -10.32
CA ASP A 180 13.73 6.54 -9.07
C ASP A 180 12.71 6.03 -8.03
N SER A 181 12.99 6.25 -6.74
CA SER A 181 12.11 5.80 -5.66
C SER A 181 12.19 6.69 -4.42
N ALA A 182 11.03 6.93 -3.81
CA ALA A 182 10.96 7.56 -2.50
C ALA A 182 9.98 6.85 -1.56
N ILE A 183 10.29 6.91 -0.26
CA ILE A 183 9.43 6.46 0.84
C ILE A 183 9.18 7.65 1.74
N ILE A 184 7.89 7.92 1.99
CA ILE A 184 7.41 9.05 2.76
C ILE A 184 6.65 8.54 3.98
N GLU A 185 7.22 8.75 5.16
CA GLU A 185 6.62 8.45 6.45
C GLU A 185 6.26 9.76 7.15
N TYR A 186 5.25 9.75 8.02
CA TYR A 186 4.97 10.87 8.91
C TYR A 186 5.17 10.39 10.34
N ILE A 187 6.20 10.89 11.02
CA ILE A 187 6.61 10.47 12.36
C ILE A 187 6.64 11.70 13.26
N ASP A 188 6.03 11.59 14.44
CA ASP A 188 5.93 12.70 15.41
C ASP A 188 5.37 14.02 14.79
N GLY A 189 4.47 13.89 13.82
CA GLY A 189 3.82 15.02 13.14
C GLY A 189 4.62 15.67 12.01
N ALA A 190 5.73 15.09 11.58
CA ALA A 190 6.58 15.62 10.52
C ALA A 190 6.89 14.56 9.44
N PRO A 191 7.05 14.97 8.16
CA PRO A 191 7.45 14.06 7.11
C PRO A 191 8.92 13.64 7.27
N VAL A 192 9.18 12.35 7.09
CA VAL A 192 10.50 11.73 6.95
C VAL A 192 10.55 11.12 5.56
N VAL A 193 11.45 11.62 4.72
CA VAL A 193 11.55 11.24 3.30
C VAL A 193 12.88 10.54 3.04
N HIS A 194 12.81 9.33 2.52
CA HIS A 194 13.93 8.58 2.00
C HIS A 194 13.81 8.55 0.48
N HIS A 195 14.67 9.28 -0.23
CA HIS A 195 14.62 9.41 -1.68
C HIS A 195 15.92 8.91 -2.29
N ASN A 196 15.86 7.71 -2.89
CA ASN A 196 16.97 7.06 -3.56
C ASN A 196 16.45 5.84 -4.37
N PRO A 197 16.95 5.60 -5.60
CA PRO A 197 16.62 4.39 -6.37
C PRO A 197 16.99 3.07 -5.65
N GLU A 198 17.93 3.07 -4.69
CA GLU A 198 18.30 1.88 -3.90
C GLU A 198 17.23 1.47 -2.87
N HIS A 199 16.19 2.28 -2.66
CA HIS A 199 15.08 1.98 -1.75
C HIS A 199 14.07 1.03 -2.40
N GLN A 200 14.54 -0.20 -2.67
CA GLN A 200 13.83 -1.19 -3.47
C GLN A 200 12.74 -1.95 -2.68
N VAL A 201 12.97 -2.22 -1.40
CA VAL A 201 12.03 -2.99 -0.57
C VAL A 201 11.49 -2.10 0.54
N MET A 202 10.20 -2.22 0.83
CA MET A 202 9.54 -1.59 1.98
C MET A 202 8.50 -2.55 2.57
N THR A 203 8.43 -2.63 3.90
CA THR A 203 7.35 -3.28 4.64
C THR A 203 6.63 -2.30 5.54
N ASN A 204 5.49 -2.69 6.13
CA ASN A 204 4.67 -1.84 7.00
C ASN A 204 5.39 -1.35 8.27
N ASP A 205 6.20 -2.20 8.89
CA ASP A 205 6.85 -1.90 10.16
C ASP A 205 8.24 -2.54 10.21
N PRO A 206 9.15 -1.99 11.01
CA PRO A 206 9.04 -0.70 11.70
C PRO A 206 9.23 0.49 10.73
N THR A 207 9.49 1.71 11.22
CA THR A 207 9.92 2.85 10.39
C THR A 207 11.06 2.49 9.43
N TYR A 208 11.13 3.17 8.29
CA TYR A 208 12.05 2.81 7.22
C TYR A 208 13.53 2.90 7.63
N ASP A 209 13.90 3.87 8.46
CA ASP A 209 15.24 3.95 9.07
C ASP A 209 15.67 2.62 9.72
N LYS A 210 14.78 2.00 10.50
CA LYS A 210 15.07 0.72 11.17
C LYS A 210 15.07 -0.44 10.18
N GLN A 211 14.30 -0.37 9.08
CA GLN A 211 14.38 -1.34 8.00
C GLN A 211 15.73 -1.26 7.27
N LEU A 212 16.27 -0.05 7.05
CA LEU A 212 17.61 0.15 6.51
C LEU A 212 18.72 -0.35 7.45
N GLU A 213 18.56 -0.17 8.77
CA GLU A 213 19.47 -0.76 9.76
C GLU A 213 19.49 -2.30 9.69
N LEU A 214 18.33 -2.93 9.45
CA LEU A 214 18.24 -4.37 9.23
C LEU A 214 18.93 -4.78 7.92
N LEU A 215 18.70 -4.03 6.83
CA LEU A 215 19.35 -4.28 5.54
C LEU A 215 20.87 -4.25 5.66
N ALA A 216 21.42 -3.25 6.36
CA ALA A 216 22.86 -3.08 6.54
C ALA A 216 23.53 -4.23 7.34
N GLN A 217 22.76 -5.02 8.08
CA GLN A 217 23.25 -6.19 8.81
C GLN A 217 23.27 -7.46 7.94
N GLN A 218 22.66 -7.42 6.75
CA GLN A 218 22.63 -8.56 5.84
C GLN A 218 23.88 -8.60 4.97
N ASP A 219 24.46 -9.78 4.82
CA ASP A 219 25.55 -10.02 3.87
C ASP A 219 25.10 -11.02 2.81
N PHE A 220 24.82 -10.49 1.62
CA PHE A 220 24.42 -11.26 0.45
C PHE A 220 25.55 -11.40 -0.57
N SER A 221 26.79 -11.05 -0.22
CA SER A 221 27.93 -11.13 -1.14
C SER A 221 28.31 -12.55 -1.54
N ASN A 222 27.97 -13.55 -0.70
CA ASN A 222 28.25 -14.96 -0.93
C ASN A 222 27.01 -15.81 -0.61
N PRO A 223 25.94 -15.69 -1.42
CA PRO A 223 24.67 -16.37 -1.17
C PRO A 223 24.84 -17.88 -1.35
N SER A 224 24.24 -18.67 -0.46
CA SER A 224 24.28 -20.13 -0.52
C SER A 224 23.04 -20.74 0.13
N SER A 225 22.87 -22.06 0.01
CA SER A 225 21.83 -22.79 0.74
C SER A 225 21.94 -22.69 2.26
N ASP A 226 23.11 -22.29 2.76
CA ASP A 226 23.39 -22.15 4.20
C ASP A 226 23.24 -20.69 4.68
N THR A 227 22.93 -19.74 3.79
CA THR A 227 22.67 -18.35 4.17
C THR A 227 21.45 -18.29 5.09
N PRO A 228 21.60 -17.82 6.34
CA PRO A 228 20.48 -17.77 7.28
C PRO A 228 19.47 -16.73 6.81
N LEU A 229 18.24 -17.18 6.58
CA LEU A 229 17.14 -16.32 6.17
C LEU A 229 15.92 -16.55 7.08
N PRO A 230 15.38 -15.50 7.70
CA PRO A 230 14.26 -15.66 8.62
C PRO A 230 12.97 -16.04 7.86
N GLY A 231 12.30 -17.10 8.30
CA GLY A 231 11.16 -17.69 7.61
C GLY A 231 9.77 -17.31 8.17
N ASN A 232 9.69 -16.37 9.12
CA ASN A 232 8.41 -16.00 9.73
C ASN A 232 7.67 -14.92 8.91
N VAL A 233 6.42 -14.63 9.28
CA VAL A 233 5.54 -13.69 8.56
C VAL A 233 5.63 -12.24 9.05
N LYS A 234 6.47 -11.97 10.06
CA LYS A 234 6.72 -10.62 10.58
C LYS A 234 7.28 -9.71 9.50
N ALA A 235 7.00 -8.41 9.58
CA ALA A 235 7.47 -7.41 8.63
C ALA A 235 8.99 -7.42 8.45
N THR A 236 9.76 -7.45 9.55
CA THR A 236 11.23 -7.57 9.50
C THR A 236 11.73 -8.82 8.78
N ASP A 237 11.01 -9.94 8.88
CA ASP A 237 11.41 -11.20 8.26
C ASP A 237 11.07 -11.18 6.77
N ARG A 238 9.90 -10.64 6.41
CA ARG A 238 9.46 -10.43 5.02
C ARG A 238 10.40 -9.47 4.30
N PHE A 239 10.77 -8.35 4.92
CA PHE A 239 11.72 -7.39 4.38
C PHE A 239 13.05 -8.06 4.01
N GLN A 240 13.63 -8.80 4.96
CA GLN A 240 14.88 -9.51 4.78
C GLN A 240 14.81 -10.58 3.67
N ARG A 241 13.68 -11.30 3.56
CA ARG A 241 13.46 -12.26 2.46
C ARG A 241 13.31 -11.58 1.11
N ALA A 242 12.53 -10.51 1.04
CA ALA A 242 12.35 -9.75 -0.19
C ALA A 242 13.68 -9.18 -0.68
N ALA A 243 14.44 -8.53 0.19
CA ALA A 243 15.77 -7.98 -0.13
C ALA A 243 16.73 -9.08 -0.59
N TYR A 244 16.77 -10.21 0.10
CA TYR A 244 17.58 -11.36 -0.30
C TYR A 244 17.21 -11.86 -1.69
N TYR A 245 15.94 -12.22 -1.92
CA TYR A 245 15.55 -12.83 -3.18
C TYR A 245 15.63 -11.85 -4.36
N LEU A 246 15.36 -10.56 -4.14
CA LEU A 246 15.50 -9.52 -5.16
C LEU A 246 16.95 -9.42 -5.64
N ALA A 247 17.92 -9.36 -4.71
CA ALA A 247 19.35 -9.33 -5.04
C ALA A 247 19.86 -10.59 -5.77
N MET A 248 19.07 -11.68 -5.77
CA MET A 248 19.40 -12.96 -6.41
C MET A 248 18.68 -13.18 -7.74
N LEU A 249 17.76 -12.31 -8.13
CA LEU A 249 17.06 -12.48 -9.39
C LEU A 249 18.03 -12.32 -10.57
N PRO A 250 18.00 -13.22 -11.56
CA PRO A 250 18.77 -13.06 -12.77
C PRO A 250 18.14 -11.97 -13.66
N GLU A 251 18.97 -11.36 -14.51
CA GLU A 251 18.50 -10.43 -15.53
C GLU A 251 17.36 -11.07 -16.38
N PRO A 252 16.15 -10.48 -16.41
CA PRO A 252 15.03 -11.04 -17.13
C PRO A 252 15.18 -10.81 -18.63
N LYS A 253 14.86 -11.83 -19.43
CA LYS A 253 14.96 -11.72 -20.91
C LYS A 253 13.78 -11.02 -21.55
N ASN A 254 12.67 -10.93 -20.82
CA ASN A 254 11.40 -10.40 -21.25
C ASN A 254 10.53 -10.16 -20.02
N GLU A 255 9.43 -9.42 -20.21
CA GLU A 255 8.56 -9.06 -19.09
C GLU A 255 7.93 -10.26 -18.40
N ARG A 256 7.64 -11.34 -19.13
CA ARG A 256 7.09 -12.54 -18.49
C ARG A 256 8.05 -13.09 -17.44
N GLU A 257 9.35 -13.05 -17.69
CA GLU A 257 10.37 -13.42 -16.69
C GLU A 257 10.43 -12.38 -15.56
N ALA A 258 10.36 -11.07 -15.87
CA ALA A 258 10.41 -10.02 -14.86
C ALA A 258 9.23 -10.09 -13.87
N ILE A 259 8.00 -10.18 -14.40
CA ILE A 259 6.76 -10.33 -13.62
C ILE A 259 6.75 -11.65 -12.85
N ALA A 260 7.27 -12.73 -13.43
CA ALA A 260 7.41 -13.99 -12.70
C ALA A 260 8.35 -13.88 -11.50
N GLY A 261 9.46 -13.14 -11.62
CA GLY A 261 10.39 -12.85 -10.53
C GLY A 261 9.72 -12.06 -9.41
N ILE A 262 9.10 -10.92 -9.73
CA ILE A 262 8.38 -10.08 -8.77
C ILE A 262 7.26 -10.86 -8.05
N LEU A 263 6.39 -11.55 -8.79
CA LEU A 263 5.31 -12.33 -8.18
C LEU A 263 5.82 -13.52 -7.36
N ALA A 264 6.96 -14.13 -7.73
CA ALA A 264 7.56 -15.18 -6.93
C ALA A 264 8.04 -14.66 -5.57
N ILE A 265 8.69 -13.48 -5.53
CA ILE A 265 9.07 -12.83 -4.28
C ILE A 265 7.83 -12.42 -3.49
N ALA A 266 6.85 -11.76 -4.12
CA ALA A 266 5.60 -11.36 -3.48
C ALA A 266 4.87 -12.55 -2.83
N ARG A 267 4.82 -13.70 -3.52
CA ARG A 267 4.28 -14.96 -2.96
C ARG A 267 5.12 -15.51 -1.81
N ASN A 268 6.45 -15.41 -1.87
CA ASN A 268 7.35 -15.85 -0.80
C ASN A 268 7.17 -15.04 0.49
N VAL A 269 6.87 -13.74 0.36
CA VAL A 269 6.64 -12.85 1.49
C VAL A 269 5.17 -12.71 1.88
N SER A 270 4.26 -13.39 1.19
CA SER A 270 2.84 -13.39 1.55
C SER A 270 2.57 -14.14 2.86
N VAL A 271 1.50 -13.74 3.54
CA VAL A 271 0.98 -14.39 4.74
C VAL A 271 -0.08 -15.43 4.37
N PRO A 272 0.07 -16.71 4.75
CA PRO A 272 -0.92 -17.74 4.45
C PRO A 272 -2.28 -17.55 5.13
N PHE A 273 -3.36 -17.90 4.43
CA PHE A 273 -4.72 -17.89 4.97
C PHE A 273 -4.89 -18.78 6.20
N GLY A 274 -5.50 -18.22 7.24
CA GLY A 274 -6.01 -18.98 8.39
C GLY A 274 -4.92 -19.50 9.33
N ALA A 275 -3.68 -19.06 9.13
CA ALA A 275 -2.62 -19.37 10.07
C ALA A 275 -2.85 -18.63 11.41
N PRO A 276 -2.65 -19.29 12.56
CA PRO A 276 -3.11 -18.81 13.86
C PRO A 276 -2.17 -17.72 14.39
N TYR A 277 -2.34 -16.50 13.87
CA TYR A 277 -1.49 -15.35 14.22
C TYR A 277 -2.22 -14.30 15.05
N LYS A 278 -3.32 -14.67 15.72
CA LYS A 278 -4.16 -13.75 16.51
C LYS A 278 -3.38 -12.95 17.56
N ASP A 279 -2.23 -13.42 18.01
CA ASP A 279 -1.40 -12.70 18.99
C ASP A 279 -0.36 -11.75 18.35
N PHE A 280 -0.18 -11.77 17.01
CA PHE A 280 0.87 -11.05 16.28
C PHE A 280 0.37 -9.86 15.46
N GLY A 281 -0.94 -9.66 15.31
CA GLY A 281 -1.43 -8.57 14.45
C GLY A 281 -1.19 -8.80 12.94
N VAL A 282 -0.90 -10.03 12.55
CA VAL A 282 -0.61 -10.40 11.16
C VAL A 282 -1.88 -10.88 10.48
N TYR A 283 -2.17 -10.30 9.31
CA TYR A 283 -3.35 -10.63 8.51
C TYR A 283 -2.99 -11.41 7.26
N ASN A 284 -3.96 -12.13 6.71
CA ASN A 284 -3.75 -12.92 5.50
C ASN A 284 -3.49 -11.97 4.32
N THR A 285 -2.63 -12.38 3.39
CA THR A 285 -2.53 -11.68 2.10
C THR A 285 -3.83 -11.86 1.34
N GLU A 286 -4.55 -10.77 1.10
CA GLU A 286 -5.77 -10.77 0.30
C GLU A 286 -5.43 -10.87 -1.17
N TYR A 287 -4.53 -10.02 -1.65
CA TYR A 287 -4.08 -10.00 -3.04
C TYR A 287 -2.63 -9.58 -3.20
N ARG A 288 -2.12 -9.79 -4.41
CA ARG A 288 -0.81 -9.35 -4.86
C ARG A 288 -0.94 -8.56 -6.15
N THR A 289 -0.07 -7.59 -6.33
CA THR A 289 0.01 -6.81 -7.57
C THR A 289 1.42 -6.87 -8.14
N ALA A 290 1.53 -6.72 -9.44
CA ALA A 290 2.79 -6.46 -10.12
C ALA A 290 2.54 -5.46 -11.26
N MET A 291 3.49 -4.59 -11.56
CA MET A 291 3.32 -3.54 -12.57
C MET A 291 4.59 -3.45 -13.39
N ASN A 292 4.49 -3.42 -14.72
CA ASN A 292 5.54 -2.90 -15.57
C ASN A 292 5.21 -1.43 -15.83
N LEU A 293 6.01 -0.53 -15.24
CA LEU A 293 5.76 0.89 -15.35
C LEU A 293 6.05 1.38 -16.76
N ASN A 294 7.13 0.95 -17.41
CA ASN A 294 7.51 1.41 -18.75
C ASN A 294 6.45 1.11 -19.82
N ASP A 295 5.76 -0.03 -19.71
CA ASP A 295 4.70 -0.44 -20.66
C ASP A 295 3.28 -0.27 -20.11
N ARG A 296 3.12 0.35 -18.93
CA ARG A 296 1.81 0.62 -18.30
C ARG A 296 0.92 -0.61 -18.17
N ARG A 297 1.52 -1.73 -17.76
CA ARG A 297 0.84 -3.01 -17.55
C ARG A 297 0.66 -3.31 -16.07
N TYR A 298 -0.58 -3.60 -15.70
CA TYR A 298 -0.99 -3.90 -14.34
C TYR A 298 -1.37 -5.37 -14.21
N TYR A 299 -0.78 -6.09 -13.26
CA TYR A 299 -1.07 -7.47 -12.93
C TYR A 299 -1.70 -7.54 -11.54
N PHE A 300 -2.70 -8.39 -11.40
CA PHE A 300 -3.40 -8.61 -10.14
C PHE A 300 -3.60 -10.11 -9.90
N GLU A 301 -3.34 -10.56 -8.68
CA GLU A 301 -3.56 -11.91 -8.21
C GLU A 301 -4.33 -11.88 -6.90
N LEU A 302 -5.64 -12.16 -6.96
CA LEU A 302 -6.45 -12.40 -5.76
C LEU A 302 -6.05 -13.75 -5.18
N THR A 303 -5.71 -13.82 -3.89
CA THR A 303 -5.17 -15.05 -3.29
C THR A 303 -6.21 -16.17 -3.23
N THR A 304 -7.50 -15.83 -3.26
CA THR A 304 -8.62 -16.78 -3.33
C THR A 304 -9.00 -17.21 -4.75
N SER A 305 -8.45 -16.57 -5.78
CA SER A 305 -8.67 -16.94 -7.19
C SER A 305 -7.47 -17.72 -7.75
N PRO A 306 -7.67 -18.83 -8.47
CA PRO A 306 -6.57 -19.66 -8.97
C PRO A 306 -5.90 -19.11 -10.24
N ASN A 307 -6.02 -17.81 -10.51
CA ASN A 307 -5.57 -17.16 -11.75
C ASN A 307 -4.86 -15.82 -11.46
N VAL A 308 -3.99 -15.42 -12.39
CA VAL A 308 -3.45 -14.06 -12.48
C VAL A 308 -4.12 -13.36 -13.67
N ILE A 309 -4.62 -12.15 -13.43
CA ILE A 309 -5.20 -11.28 -14.45
C ILE A 309 -4.25 -10.11 -14.71
N TRP A 310 -4.34 -9.51 -15.89
CA TRP A 310 -3.59 -8.31 -16.21
C TRP A 310 -4.32 -7.40 -17.19
N THR A 311 -3.92 -6.14 -17.18
CA THR A 311 -4.57 -5.05 -17.91
C THR A 311 -3.52 -4.12 -18.49
N ASP A 312 -3.77 -3.67 -19.71
CA ASP A 312 -2.94 -2.69 -20.42
C ASP A 312 -3.65 -1.33 -20.39
N LEU A 313 -3.10 -0.37 -19.64
CA LEU A 313 -3.69 0.96 -19.52
C LEU A 313 -3.74 1.69 -20.88
N THR A 314 -2.83 1.36 -21.82
CA THR A 314 -2.73 2.04 -23.11
C THR A 314 -3.88 1.69 -24.08
N GLU A 315 -4.66 0.65 -23.77
CA GLU A 315 -5.84 0.25 -24.55
C GLU A 315 -7.14 1.00 -24.16
N PHE A 316 -7.11 1.82 -23.10
CA PHE A 316 -8.26 2.60 -22.64
C PHE A 316 -8.31 4.00 -23.26
N ASP A 317 -9.52 4.59 -23.31
CA ASP A 317 -9.67 6.03 -23.56
C ASP A 317 -9.37 6.80 -22.27
N LEU A 318 -8.28 7.55 -22.27
CA LEU A 318 -7.77 8.30 -21.12
C LEU A 318 -8.08 9.80 -21.20
N THR A 319 -8.83 10.22 -22.23
CA THR A 319 -9.10 11.64 -22.48
C THR A 319 -10.07 12.24 -21.47
N ASP A 320 -10.00 13.56 -21.31
CA ASP A 320 -10.96 14.31 -20.48
C ASP A 320 -12.39 14.06 -20.97
N GLY A 321 -13.28 13.66 -20.05
CA GLY A 321 -14.66 13.29 -20.33
C GLY A 321 -14.88 11.83 -20.73
N ALA A 322 -13.83 11.01 -20.82
CA ALA A 322 -13.98 9.56 -20.96
C ALA A 322 -14.63 8.95 -19.69
N PRO A 323 -15.30 7.79 -19.80
CA PRO A 323 -15.87 7.13 -18.63
C PRO A 323 -14.78 6.56 -17.72
N VAL A 324 -15.05 6.55 -16.41
CA VAL A 324 -14.30 5.72 -15.46
C VAL A 324 -14.63 4.26 -15.74
N MET A 325 -13.61 3.41 -15.81
CA MET A 325 -13.76 1.99 -16.08
C MET A 325 -13.37 1.18 -14.85
N THR A 326 -14.16 0.19 -14.47
CA THR A 326 -13.94 -0.66 -13.29
C THR A 326 -14.04 -2.14 -13.63
N LEU A 327 -13.31 -2.96 -12.88
CA LEU A 327 -13.37 -4.42 -12.90
C LEU A 327 -13.35 -4.93 -11.46
N ASP A 328 -14.35 -5.75 -11.14
CA ASP A 328 -14.37 -6.56 -9.92
C ASP A 328 -13.47 -7.80 -10.12
N PRO A 329 -12.35 -7.91 -9.38
CA PRO A 329 -11.42 -9.02 -9.51
C PRO A 329 -11.88 -10.29 -8.77
N ASP A 330 -12.96 -10.27 -7.97
CA ASP A 330 -13.53 -11.45 -7.30
C ASP A 330 -14.38 -12.33 -8.25
N ASN A 331 -13.97 -12.38 -9.51
CA ASN A 331 -14.54 -13.27 -10.51
C ASN A 331 -13.50 -14.33 -10.91
N VAL A 332 -13.71 -15.55 -10.40
CA VAL A 332 -12.80 -16.70 -10.61
C VAL A 332 -12.69 -17.15 -12.08
N ASP A 333 -13.59 -16.72 -12.95
CA ASP A 333 -13.54 -17.02 -14.39
C ASP A 333 -12.54 -16.12 -15.15
N LEU A 334 -12.07 -15.02 -14.54
CA LEU A 334 -11.10 -14.12 -15.15
C LEU A 334 -9.70 -14.76 -15.18
N ALA A 335 -9.01 -14.61 -16.32
CA ALA A 335 -7.64 -15.05 -16.50
C ALA A 335 -6.94 -14.29 -17.65
N GLY A 336 -5.65 -14.03 -17.51
CA GLY A 336 -4.85 -13.39 -18.57
C GLY A 336 -5.24 -11.93 -18.80
N ASN A 337 -5.28 -11.48 -20.07
CA ASN A 337 -5.66 -10.12 -20.41
C ASN A 337 -7.15 -9.90 -20.14
N VAL A 338 -7.46 -8.99 -19.22
CA VAL A 338 -8.83 -8.60 -18.85
C VAL A 338 -9.19 -7.17 -19.23
N THR A 339 -8.38 -6.45 -20.01
CA THR A 339 -8.66 -5.06 -20.45
C THR A 339 -10.08 -4.92 -21.00
N ALA A 340 -10.49 -5.81 -21.92
CA ALA A 340 -11.82 -5.80 -22.52
C ALA A 340 -12.97 -6.22 -21.58
N SER A 341 -12.66 -6.65 -20.35
CA SER A 341 -13.66 -7.06 -19.34
C SER A 341 -14.04 -5.92 -18.39
N PHE A 342 -13.30 -4.82 -18.40
CA PHE A 342 -13.66 -3.61 -17.66
C PHE A 342 -14.99 -3.05 -18.18
N LYS A 343 -15.76 -2.48 -17.27
CA LYS A 343 -17.05 -1.86 -17.56
C LYS A 343 -17.04 -0.41 -17.10
N GLU A 344 -17.81 0.42 -17.76
CA GLU A 344 -18.10 1.77 -17.27
C GLU A 344 -18.65 1.67 -15.84
N ALA A 345 -18.08 2.46 -14.93
CA ALA A 345 -18.53 2.54 -13.56
C ALA A 345 -19.86 3.30 -13.51
N ASP A 346 -20.82 2.82 -12.71
CA ASP A 346 -22.10 3.51 -12.52
C ASP A 346 -21.89 4.92 -11.95
N GLU A 347 -20.92 5.07 -11.05
CA GLU A 347 -20.44 6.34 -10.50
C GLU A 347 -18.91 6.31 -10.37
N ALA A 348 -18.24 7.44 -10.62
CA ALA A 348 -16.81 7.56 -10.40
C ALA A 348 -16.47 7.40 -8.90
N PRO A 349 -15.51 6.55 -8.53
CA PRO A 349 -15.13 6.39 -7.14
C PRO A 349 -14.28 7.60 -6.71
N PHE A 350 -14.80 8.30 -5.69
CA PHE A 350 -14.22 9.39 -4.86
C PHE A 350 -13.63 10.64 -5.53
#